data_AF-A0A819Y6R6-F1
#
_entry.id   AF-A0A819Y6R6-F1
#
_cell.length_a   1.000
_cell.length_b   1.000
_cell.length_c   1.000
_cell.angle_alpha   90.00
_cell.angle_beta   90.00
_cell.angle_gamma   90.00
#
_symmetry.space_group_name_H-M   'P 1'
#
loop_
_entity.id
_entity.type
_entity.pdbx_description
1 polymer ?
#
loop_
_entity_poly.entity_id
_entity_poly.type
_entity_poly.pdbx_seq_one_letter_code
_entity_poly.pdbx_strand_id
1 'polypeptide(L)'
;MTKQESVEPKVFQCSLCPFYAAYDRYDSKYIDESISSSVSATQNTKNKKEPSITIDLIEKVYLLRDPFVAIKDKNKQDETKLSSLIIGSTCSVCSRLVCVHMDCSLFYTRRFCLKCVAKYRDEFPREILDEIGAKRLEKYLNEDIEQYDEN
;
A
#
# COMPACT_ATOMS: atom_id res chain seq x y z
N MET A 1 30.67 4.46 24.19
CA MET A 1 30.66 4.22 22.74
C MET A 1 29.37 3.50 22.40
N THR A 2 28.30 4.26 22.14
CA THR A 2 27.01 3.72 21.71
C THR A 2 27.19 3.14 20.32
N LYS A 3 26.96 1.84 20.17
CA LYS A 3 26.93 1.18 18.86
C LYS A 3 25.82 1.83 18.03
N GLN A 4 26.19 2.52 16.97
CA GLN A 4 25.25 2.86 15.90
C GLN A 4 24.88 1.55 15.22
N GLU A 5 23.73 1.01 15.62
CA GLU A 5 23.09 -0.09 14.91
C GLU A 5 22.65 0.46 13.56
N SER A 6 23.31 0.04 12.49
CA SER A 6 22.92 0.39 11.12
C SER A 6 21.55 -0.23 10.85
N VAL A 7 20.49 0.58 10.99
CA VAL A 7 19.12 0.14 10.68
C VAL A 7 19.06 -0.08 9.17
N GLU A 8 19.06 -1.35 8.75
CA GLU A 8 18.84 -1.70 7.34
C GLU A 8 17.48 -1.13 6.89
N PRO A 9 17.41 -0.55 5.68
CA PRO A 9 16.17 0.01 5.19
C PRO A 9 15.15 -1.11 4.99
N LYS A 10 13.93 -0.91 5.52
CA LYS A 10 12.84 -1.85 5.27
C LYS A 10 12.40 -1.74 3.82
N VAL A 11 12.51 -2.83 3.07
CA VAL A 11 12.17 -2.89 1.64
C VAL A 11 10.89 -3.69 1.42
N PHE A 12 10.01 -3.16 0.57
CA PHE A 12 8.87 -3.85 0.00
C PHE A 12 9.24 -4.35 -1.39
N GLN A 13 8.92 -5.60 -1.70
CA GLN A 13 9.15 -6.19 -3.02
C GLN A 13 7.89 -6.93 -3.46
N CYS A 14 7.33 -6.55 -4.61
CA CYS A 14 6.19 -7.23 -5.19
C CYS A 14 6.59 -8.64 -5.64
N SER A 15 5.74 -9.63 -5.35
CA SER A 15 5.97 -11.02 -5.75
C SER A 15 5.55 -11.33 -7.19
N LEU A 16 4.90 -10.40 -7.89
CA LEU A 16 4.36 -10.60 -9.25
C LEU A 16 4.95 -9.67 -10.31
N CYS A 17 5.72 -8.66 -9.92
CA CYS A 17 6.40 -7.78 -10.85
C CYS A 17 7.73 -7.29 -10.25
N PRO A 18 8.62 -6.67 -11.06
CA PRO A 18 9.90 -6.17 -10.57
C PRO A 18 9.82 -4.95 -9.64
N PHE A 19 8.62 -4.51 -9.23
CA PHE A 19 8.46 -3.35 -8.37
C PHE A 19 9.01 -3.64 -6.96
N TYR A 20 9.90 -2.75 -6.50
CA TYR A 20 10.37 -2.70 -5.14
C TYR A 20 10.51 -1.24 -4.70
N ALA A 21 10.36 -0.98 -3.41
CA ALA A 21 10.55 0.34 -2.82
C ALA A 21 10.91 0.21 -1.34
N ALA A 22 11.69 1.16 -0.82
CA ALA A 22 11.77 1.34 0.63
C ALA A 22 10.40 1.76 1.17
N TYR A 23 10.08 1.39 2.40
CA TYR A 23 8.87 1.84 3.08
C TYR A 23 9.17 2.29 4.50
N ASP A 24 8.39 3.26 4.97
CA ASP A 24 8.56 3.83 6.30
C ASP A 24 7.74 3.04 7.33
N ARG A 25 6.51 2.65 6.97
CA ARG A 25 5.54 2.04 7.89
C ARG A 25 4.73 0.92 7.24
N TYR A 26 4.30 -0.02 8.07
CA TYR A 26 3.28 -1.02 7.75
C TYR A 26 2.15 -0.89 8.76
N ASP A 27 1.02 -0.33 8.35
CA ASP A 27 -0.06 0.05 9.26
C ASP A 27 -1.42 0.03 8.54
N SER A 28 -2.49 -0.06 9.32
CA SER A 28 -3.87 0.17 8.86
C SER A 28 -4.32 1.61 9.13
N LYS A 29 -3.49 2.45 9.74
CA LYS A 29 -3.82 3.87 9.97
C LYS A 29 -3.07 4.77 9.00
N TYR A 30 -3.83 5.52 8.23
CA TYR A 30 -3.33 6.59 7.38
C TYR A 30 -3.58 7.93 8.08
N ILE A 31 -2.52 8.71 8.28
CA ILE A 31 -2.63 10.03 8.90
C ILE A 31 -2.54 11.06 7.79
N ASP A 32 -3.62 11.83 7.60
CA ASP A 32 -3.62 12.98 6.70
C ASP A 32 -3.42 14.26 7.50
N GLU A 33 -2.19 14.75 7.51
CA GLU A 33 -1.83 15.99 8.20
C GLU A 33 -2.23 17.24 7.39
N SER A 34 -2.64 17.07 6.12
CA SER A 34 -2.98 18.18 5.22
C SER A 34 -4.40 18.74 5.38
N ILE A 35 -5.32 18.02 6.02
CA ILE A 35 -6.72 18.47 6.26
C ILE A 35 -6.83 19.27 7.58
N SER A 36 -5.75 19.39 8.34
CA SER A 36 -5.67 20.24 9.54
C SER A 36 -6.01 21.72 9.27
N SER A 37 -5.85 22.19 8.02
CA SER A 37 -5.98 23.61 7.66
C SER A 37 -7.39 24.04 7.23
N SER A 38 -8.35 23.13 7.03
CA SER A 38 -9.70 23.49 6.53
C SER A 38 -10.82 23.46 7.58
N VAL A 39 -10.60 22.87 8.75
CA VAL A 39 -11.58 22.89 9.85
C VAL A 39 -11.31 24.06 10.82
N SER A 40 -11.30 25.28 10.27
CA SER A 40 -11.33 26.51 11.06
C SER A 40 -12.76 27.05 11.15
N ALA A 41 -13.60 26.39 11.94
CA ALA A 41 -14.83 26.99 12.44
C ALA A 41 -14.72 27.10 13.97
N THR A 42 -14.32 28.29 14.40
CA THR A 42 -14.53 28.89 15.73
C THR A 42 -14.40 27.98 16.96
N GLN A 43 -13.29 28.12 17.70
CA GLN A 43 -13.33 28.58 19.10
C GLN A 43 -11.94 28.64 19.75
N ASN A 44 -11.67 29.81 20.33
CA ASN A 44 -10.64 30.16 21.30
C ASN A 44 -10.36 29.05 22.33
N THR A 45 -9.10 28.62 22.48
CA THR A 45 -8.51 28.12 23.74
C THR A 45 -7.01 27.84 23.53
N LYS A 46 -6.18 28.41 24.41
CA LYS A 46 -4.72 28.21 24.45
C LYS A 46 -4.44 26.73 24.83
N ASN A 47 -3.57 26.05 24.08
CA ASN A 47 -3.25 24.60 24.10
C ASN A 47 -4.22 23.67 23.36
N LYS A 48 -4.42 23.87 22.05
CA LYS A 48 -5.16 22.92 21.22
C LYS A 48 -4.22 22.25 20.22
N LYS A 49 -3.84 21.01 20.52
CA LYS A 49 -3.18 20.09 19.57
C LYS A 49 -4.05 20.05 18.31
N GLU A 50 -3.49 20.41 17.16
CA GLU A 50 -4.23 20.48 15.90
C GLU A 50 -4.94 19.13 15.62
N PRO A 51 -6.19 19.13 15.14
CA PRO A 51 -6.90 17.91 14.86
C PRO A 51 -6.25 17.20 13.65
N SER A 52 -5.49 16.14 13.92
CA SER A 52 -5.04 15.21 12.90
C SER A 52 -6.20 14.30 12.50
N ILE A 53 -6.63 14.34 11.23
CA ILE A 53 -7.60 13.37 10.71
C ILE A 53 -6.86 12.06 10.46
N THR A 54 -7.28 11.01 11.17
CA THR A 54 -6.80 9.65 10.96
C THR A 54 -7.84 8.90 10.13
N ILE A 55 -7.41 8.37 9.00
CA ILE A 55 -8.19 7.49 8.14
C ILE A 55 -7.80 6.06 8.48
N ASP A 56 -8.74 5.29 9.00
CA ASP A 56 -8.55 3.86 9.22
C ASP A 56 -8.78 3.11 7.89
N LEU A 57 -7.74 2.46 7.40
CA LEU A 57 -7.77 1.57 6.24
C LEU A 57 -8.31 0.20 6.66
N ILE A 58 -9.06 -0.43 5.76
CA ILE A 58 -9.64 -1.76 5.97
C ILE A 58 -8.55 -2.85 5.99
N GLU A 59 -7.41 -2.59 5.34
CA GLU A 59 -6.25 -3.48 5.32
C GLU A 59 -4.99 -2.80 5.88
N LYS A 60 -4.06 -3.61 6.38
CA LYS A 60 -2.71 -3.12 6.68
C LYS A 60 -1.93 -2.98 5.38
N VAL A 61 -1.32 -1.83 5.16
CA VAL A 61 -0.62 -1.51 3.92
C VAL A 61 0.80 -1.03 4.18
N TYR A 62 1.65 -1.18 3.18
CA TYR A 62 2.99 -0.61 3.18
C TYR A 62 2.93 0.84 2.71
N LEU A 63 3.47 1.75 3.51
CA LEU A 63 3.44 3.19 3.32
C LEU A 63 4.86 3.71 3.09
N LEU A 64 5.01 4.46 2.00
CA LEU A 64 6.21 5.23 1.66
C LEU A 64 5.87 6.72 1.78
N ARG A 65 6.72 7.52 2.41
CA ARG A 65 6.61 8.98 2.36
C ARG A 65 6.68 9.44 0.91
N ASP A 66 5.73 10.27 0.49
CA ASP A 66 5.70 10.79 -0.86
C ASP A 66 7.03 11.51 -1.20
N PRO A 67 7.83 10.96 -2.14
CA PRO A 67 9.12 11.53 -2.49
C PRO A 67 9.00 12.82 -3.32
N PHE A 68 7.80 13.15 -3.79
CA PHE A 68 7.52 14.32 -4.63
C PHE A 68 6.94 15.51 -3.86
N VAL A 69 6.56 15.32 -2.59
CA VAL A 69 6.23 16.46 -1.73
C VAL A 69 7.52 17.16 -1.31
N ALA A 70 7.68 18.40 -1.78
CA ALA A 70 8.80 19.25 -1.42
C ALA A 70 8.90 19.37 0.10
N ILE A 71 10.02 18.92 0.67
CA ILE A 71 10.39 19.19 2.05
C ILE A 71 10.70 20.69 2.12
N LYS A 72 9.70 21.51 2.45
CA LYS A 72 9.90 22.96 2.61
C LYS A 72 10.85 23.20 3.80
N ASP A 73 11.63 24.28 3.69
CA ASP A 73 12.79 24.60 4.50
C ASP A 73 12.66 24.31 6.01
N LYS A 74 13.72 23.70 6.58
CA LYS A 74 13.88 23.34 8.01
C LYS A 74 13.68 24.48 9.02
N ASN A 75 13.50 25.72 8.57
CA ASN A 75 13.34 26.92 9.39
C ASN A 75 11.90 27.47 9.42
N LYS A 76 10.95 26.81 8.75
CA LYS A 76 9.51 27.00 9.00
C LYS A 76 8.98 25.69 9.54
N GLN A 77 8.35 25.73 10.71
CA GLN A 77 7.65 24.61 11.33
C GLN A 77 6.37 24.25 10.53
N ASP A 78 6.51 23.96 9.24
CA ASP A 78 5.49 23.34 8.38
C ASP A 78 5.92 21.88 8.14
N GLU A 79 6.19 21.15 9.23
CA GLU A 79 6.50 19.71 9.20
C GLU A 79 5.26 18.85 8.86
N THR A 80 4.11 19.49 8.66
CA THR A 80 2.76 18.90 8.70
C THR A 80 2.17 18.55 7.34
N LYS A 81 3.00 18.25 6.33
CA LYS A 81 2.50 17.69 5.07
C LYS A 81 3.29 16.47 4.62
N LEU A 82 3.40 15.47 5.48
CA LEU A 82 3.75 14.13 5.01
C LEU A 82 2.52 13.46 4.39
N SER A 83 2.31 13.63 3.08
CA SER A 83 1.48 12.67 2.34
C SER A 83 2.24 11.34 2.29
N SER A 84 1.60 10.26 2.72
CA SER A 84 2.15 8.91 2.53
C SER A 84 1.50 8.30 1.29
N LEU A 85 2.24 7.47 0.56
CA LEU A 85 1.76 6.70 -0.58
C LEU A 85 1.61 5.25 -0.16
N ILE A 86 0.48 4.65 -0.51
CA ILE A 86 0.26 3.22 -0.38
C ILE A 86 0.96 2.53 -1.55
N ILE A 87 1.97 1.71 -1.27
CA ILE A 87 2.74 1.02 -2.32
C ILE A 87 2.28 -0.43 -2.53
N GLY A 88 1.66 -1.05 -1.53
CA GLY A 88 1.19 -2.43 -1.61
C GLY A 88 0.67 -2.98 -0.29
N SER A 89 0.30 -4.25 -0.30
CA SER A 89 -0.17 -5.00 0.87
C SER A 89 0.08 -6.51 0.69
N THR A 90 -0.31 -7.31 1.67
CA THR A 90 -0.22 -8.77 1.66
C THR A 90 -1.46 -9.38 1.02
N CYS A 91 -1.28 -10.36 0.13
CA CYS A 91 -2.41 -11.15 -0.37
C CYS A 91 -3.06 -11.94 0.77
N SER A 92 -4.38 -11.86 0.89
CA SER A 92 -5.13 -12.50 1.98
C SER A 92 -5.21 -14.02 1.91
N VAL A 93 -4.80 -14.62 0.78
CA VAL A 93 -4.83 -16.07 0.57
C VAL A 93 -3.44 -16.67 0.73
N CYS A 94 -2.43 -16.13 0.02
CA CYS A 94 -1.07 -16.69 0.03
C CYS A 94 -0.07 -15.89 0.87
N SER A 95 -0.47 -14.79 1.51
CA SER A 95 0.37 -13.90 2.33
C SER A 95 1.56 -13.23 1.60
N ARG A 96 1.70 -13.43 0.28
CA ARG A 96 2.74 -12.79 -0.53
C ARG A 96 2.53 -11.29 -0.65
N LEU A 97 3.63 -10.53 -0.74
CA LEU A 97 3.62 -9.08 -0.94
C LEU A 97 3.23 -8.76 -2.39
N VAL A 98 2.23 -7.88 -2.57
CA VAL A 98 1.78 -7.43 -3.89
C VAL A 98 1.55 -5.93 -3.92
N CYS A 99 2.07 -5.27 -4.96
CA CYS A 99 1.90 -3.84 -5.12
C CYS A 99 0.46 -3.48 -5.49
N VAL A 100 0.12 -2.19 -5.39
CA VAL A 100 -1.21 -1.68 -5.74
C VAL A 100 -1.53 -1.69 -7.24
N HIS A 101 -0.57 -2.05 -8.09
CA HIS A 101 -0.77 -2.13 -9.53
C HIS A 101 -1.85 -3.15 -9.87
N MET A 102 -2.77 -2.79 -10.77
CA MET A 102 -3.92 -3.62 -11.10
C MET A 102 -3.51 -5.00 -11.66
N ASP A 103 -2.34 -5.10 -12.29
CA ASP A 103 -1.81 -6.38 -12.80
C ASP A 103 -1.20 -7.28 -11.73
N CYS A 104 -1.05 -6.80 -10.50
CA CYS A 104 -0.48 -7.56 -9.40
C CYS A 104 -1.54 -7.87 -8.34
N SER A 105 -2.48 -6.97 -8.09
CA SER A 105 -3.49 -7.18 -7.07
C SER A 105 -4.84 -6.58 -7.38
N LEU A 106 -5.84 -7.17 -6.74
CA LEU A 106 -7.22 -6.72 -6.68
C LEU A 106 -7.56 -6.42 -5.21
N PHE A 107 -8.16 -5.27 -4.93
CA PHE A 107 -8.84 -5.03 -3.66
C PHE A 107 -10.35 -5.20 -3.86
N TYR A 108 -10.97 -6.09 -3.09
CA TYR A 108 -12.42 -6.26 -3.07
C TYR A 108 -12.95 -6.11 -1.63
N THR A 109 -12.99 -7.19 -0.85
CA THR A 109 -13.19 -7.15 0.61
C THR A 109 -11.86 -7.08 1.36
N ARG A 110 -10.80 -7.59 0.72
CA ARG A 110 -9.40 -7.62 1.14
C ARG A 110 -8.54 -7.60 -0.13
N ARG A 111 -7.23 -7.53 0.00
CA ARG A 111 -6.32 -7.63 -1.16
C ARG A 111 -6.00 -9.07 -1.53
N PHE A 112 -6.09 -9.36 -2.82
CA PHE A 112 -5.75 -10.65 -3.44
C PHE A 112 -4.72 -10.43 -4.54
N CYS A 113 -3.71 -11.28 -4.63
CA CYS A 113 -2.82 -11.27 -5.79
C CYS A 113 -3.54 -11.87 -7.01
N LEU A 114 -3.20 -11.44 -8.22
CA LEU A 114 -3.90 -11.95 -9.41
C LEU A 114 -3.73 -13.46 -9.63
N LYS A 115 -2.65 -14.07 -9.14
CA LYS A 115 -2.52 -15.55 -9.10
C LYS A 115 -3.63 -16.20 -8.27
N CYS A 116 -3.92 -15.66 -7.08
CA CYS A 116 -5.02 -16.16 -6.25
C CYS A 116 -6.38 -15.86 -6.86
N VAL A 117 -6.56 -14.69 -7.49
CA VAL A 117 -7.82 -14.39 -8.19
C VAL A 117 -8.06 -15.37 -9.35
N ALA A 118 -7.03 -15.69 -10.13
CA ALA A 118 -7.12 -16.66 -11.21
C ALA A 118 -7.44 -18.08 -10.69
N LYS A 119 -6.77 -18.50 -9.61
CA LYS A 119 -6.98 -19.82 -8.99
C LYS A 119 -8.36 -20.01 -8.37
N TYR A 120 -8.90 -18.96 -7.73
CA TYR A 120 -10.19 -18.98 -7.04
C TYR A 120 -11.23 -18.15 -7.80
N ARG A 121 -11.16 -18.15 -9.13
CA ARG A 121 -11.97 -17.27 -10.00
C ARG A 121 -13.47 -17.37 -9.69
N ASP A 122 -13.96 -18.58 -9.46
CA ASP A 122 -15.39 -18.84 -9.24
C ASP A 122 -15.91 -18.29 -7.89
N GLU A 123 -15.03 -17.88 -6.98
CA GLU A 123 -15.39 -17.23 -5.71
C GLU A 123 -15.61 -15.71 -5.85
N PHE A 124 -15.23 -15.11 -6.98
CA PHE A 124 -15.38 -13.67 -7.22
C PHE A 124 -16.63 -13.36 -8.05
N PRO A 125 -17.33 -12.24 -7.77
CA PRO A 125 -18.42 -11.77 -8.62
C PRO A 125 -17.99 -11.57 -10.07
N ARG A 126 -18.88 -11.87 -11.03
CA ARG A 126 -18.58 -11.79 -12.47
C ARG A 126 -18.17 -10.39 -12.89
N GLU A 127 -18.80 -9.37 -12.33
CA GLU A 127 -18.54 -7.96 -12.62
C GLU A 127 -17.07 -7.59 -12.35
N ILE A 128 -16.50 -8.12 -11.26
CA ILE A 128 -15.10 -7.90 -10.89
C ILE A 128 -14.15 -8.63 -11.84
N LEU A 129 -14.51 -9.86 -12.23
CA LEU A 129 -13.72 -10.66 -13.17
C LEU A 129 -13.69 -10.03 -14.57
N ASP A 130 -14.81 -9.44 -14.99
CA ASP A 130 -14.93 -8.74 -16.27
C ASP A 130 -14.07 -7.47 -16.29
N GLU A 131 -14.02 -6.71 -15.19
CA GLU A 131 -13.12 -5.55 -15.03
C GLU A 131 -11.64 -5.94 -15.09
N ILE A 132 -11.27 -7.07 -14.47
CA ILE A 132 -9.90 -7.57 -14.56
C ILE A 132 -9.60 -8.00 -16.00
N GLY A 133 -10.54 -8.66 -16.67
CA GLY A 133 -10.40 -9.16 -18.03
C GLY A 133 -9.70 -10.52 -18.12
N ALA A 134 -10.26 -11.42 -18.92
CA ALA A 134 -9.81 -12.82 -19.04
C ALA A 134 -8.30 -12.95 -19.37
N LYS A 135 -7.80 -12.17 -20.34
CA LYS A 135 -6.38 -12.20 -20.76
C LYS A 135 -5.41 -11.92 -19.60
N ARG A 136 -5.79 -11.07 -18.66
CA ARG A 136 -4.95 -10.70 -17.51
C ARG A 136 -4.89 -11.81 -16.48
N LEU A 137 -5.98 -12.58 -16.32
CA LEU A 137 -6.02 -13.76 -15.46
C LEU A 137 -5.35 -14.98 -16.10
N GLU A 138 -5.54 -15.17 -17.41
CA GLU A 138 -4.95 -16.29 -18.18
C GLU A 138 -3.42 -16.35 -18.05
N LYS A 139 -2.74 -15.19 -18.04
CA LYS A 139 -1.30 -15.12 -17.77
C LYS A 139 -0.88 -15.92 -16.53
N TYR A 140 -1.70 -15.90 -15.49
CA TYR A 140 -1.38 -16.51 -14.20
C TYR A 140 -1.85 -17.96 -14.06
N LEU A 141 -2.68 -18.45 -14.98
CA LEU A 141 -3.09 -19.87 -15.02
C LEU A 141 -2.04 -20.73 -15.72
N ASN A 142 -1.32 -20.16 -16.68
CA ASN A 142 -0.36 -20.90 -17.51
C ASN A 142 1.02 -21.05 -16.86
N GLU A 143 1.34 -20.26 -15.82
CA GLU A 143 2.64 -20.29 -15.13
C GLU A 143 2.87 -21.53 -14.27
N ASP A 144 1.83 -22.32 -13.94
CA ASP A 144 1.96 -23.55 -13.13
C ASP A 144 2.22 -24.82 -13.99
N ILE A 145 2.24 -24.72 -15.34
CA ILE A 145 2.41 -25.86 -16.25
C ILE A 145 3.89 -26.14 -16.58
N GLU A 146 4.77 -25.13 -16.53
CA GLU A 146 6.18 -25.29 -16.93
C GLU A 146 7.08 -25.94 -15.86
N GLN A 147 6.53 -26.37 -14.71
CA GLN A 147 7.32 -26.95 -13.62
C GLN A 147 7.38 -28.49 -13.61
N TYR A 148 6.83 -29.17 -14.64
CA TYR A 148 6.80 -30.65 -14.73
C TYR A 148 7.57 -31.25 -15.92
N ASP A 149 8.25 -30.44 -16.74
CA ASP A 149 9.02 -30.91 -17.90
C ASP A 149 10.55 -30.87 -17.70
N GLU A 150 11.03 -31.19 -16.49
CA GLU A 150 12.41 -31.65 -16.28
C GLU A 150 12.41 -32.98 -15.54
N ASN A 151 12.14 -34.06 -16.30
CA ASN A 151 12.58 -35.41 -15.99
C ASN A 151 13.89 -35.71 -16.73
#